data_AF-A0A927CIL0-F1
#
_entry.id   AF-A0A927CIL0-F1
#
_cell.length_a   1.000
_cell.length_b   1.000
_cell.length_c   1.000
_cell.angle_alpha   90.00
_cell.angle_beta   90.00
_cell.angle_gamma   90.00
#
_symmetry.space_group_name_H-M   'P 1'
#
loop_
_entity.id
_entity.type
_entity.pdbx_description
1 polymer ?
#
loop_
_entity_poly.entity_id
_entity_poly.type
_entity_poly.pdbx_seq_one_letter_code
_entity_poly.pdbx_strand_id
1 'polypeptide(L)' 'MNDTMKVLRRFAKVGWAGKNAQHHVDETLAELELYLADNPEDEIARLQYLQYLGKKEQFGRLPGEHCDEASPLERHA' A
#
# COMPACT_ATOMS: atom_id res chain seq x y z
N MET A 1 -17.68 -25.46 8.54
CA MET A 1 -18.01 -24.06 8.12
C MET A 1 -17.49 -23.10 9.18
N ASN A 2 -16.30 -22.50 9.05
CA ASN A 2 -15.93 -21.24 9.74
C ASN A 2 -14.53 -20.68 9.40
N ASP A 3 -13.67 -21.36 8.62
CA ASP A 3 -12.34 -20.80 8.30
C ASP A 3 -12.37 -19.80 7.13
N THR A 4 -13.16 -20.06 6.09
CA THR A 4 -13.20 -19.24 4.87
C THR A 4 -13.71 -17.82 5.10
N MET A 5 -14.70 -17.65 5.99
CA MET A 5 -15.22 -16.31 6.35
C MET A 5 -14.24 -15.50 7.19
N LYS A 6 -13.39 -16.15 7.98
CA LYS A 6 -12.38 -15.47 8.83
C LYS A 6 -11.25 -14.90 7.98
N VAL A 7 -10.86 -15.64 6.95
CA VAL A 7 -9.87 -15.23 5.95
C VAL A 7 -10.38 -14.02 5.13
N LEU A 8 -11.61 -14.08 4.61
CA LEU A 8 -12.21 -12.95 3.87
C LEU A 8 -12.31 -11.67 4.69
N ARG A 9 -12.68 -11.75 5.97
CA ARG A 9 -12.75 -10.58 6.87
C ARG A 9 -11.37 -9.95 7.12
N ARG A 10 -10.32 -10.78 7.20
CA ARG A 10 -8.94 -10.30 7.36
C ARG A 10 -8.48 -9.56 6.11
N PHE A 11 -8.75 -10.10 4.93
CA PHE A 11 -8.42 -9.45 3.66
C PHE A 11 -9.20 -8.15 3.44
N ALA A 12 -10.49 -8.11 3.75
CA ALA A 12 -11.30 -6.89 3.66
C ALA A 12 -10.78 -5.78 4.59
N LYS A 13 -10.37 -6.13 5.83
CA LYS A 13 -9.83 -5.18 6.80
C LYS A 13 -8.43 -4.68 6.41
N VAL A 14 -7.60 -5.55 5.86
CA VAL A 14 -6.26 -5.19 5.33
C VAL A 14 -6.38 -4.32 4.08
N GLY A 15 -7.33 -4.64 3.18
CA GLY A 15 -7.60 -3.83 1.98
C GLY A 15 -8.15 -2.43 2.31
N TRP A 16 -9.00 -2.31 3.34
CA TRP A 16 -9.48 -1.00 3.81
C TRP A 16 -8.37 -0.17 4.45
N ALA A 17 -7.58 -0.78 5.33
CA ALA A 17 -6.46 -0.09 6.00
C ALA A 17 -5.37 0.33 5.00
N GLY A 18 -5.06 -0.51 4.01
CA GLY A 18 -4.12 -0.19 2.93
C GLY A 18 -4.60 0.95 2.04
N LYS A 19 -5.89 0.98 1.67
CA LYS A 19 -6.49 2.09 0.92
C LYS A 19 -6.44 3.42 1.69
N ASN A 20 -6.68 3.38 3.00
CA ASN A 20 -6.61 4.57 3.84
C ASN A 20 -5.16 5.08 4.00
N ALA A 21 -4.19 4.16 4.10
CA ALA A 21 -2.77 4.50 4.14
C ALA A 21 -2.27 5.07 2.81
N GLN A 22 -2.72 4.52 1.68
CA GLN A 22 -2.38 5.03 0.35
C GLN A 22 -2.96 6.44 0.13
N HIS A 23 -4.23 6.66 0.51
CA HIS A 23 -4.86 7.98 0.45
C HIS A 23 -4.08 9.02 1.26
N HIS A 24 -3.71 8.67 2.50
CA HIS A 24 -2.92 9.54 3.35
C HIS A 24 -1.54 9.85 2.75
N VAL A 25 -0.89 8.88 2.08
CA VAL A 25 0.39 9.12 1.40
C VAL A 25 0.22 10.08 0.22
N ASP A 26 -0.85 9.95 -0.55
CA ASP A 26 -1.14 10.86 -1.67
C ASP A 26 -1.44 12.30 -1.17
N GLU A 27 -2.23 12.44 -0.10
CA GLU A 27 -2.49 13.75 0.52
C GLU A 27 -1.19 14.41 1.02
N THR A 28 -0.37 13.68 1.77
CA THR A 28 0.90 14.20 2.29
C THR A 28 1.89 14.58 1.17
N LEU A 29 1.90 13.85 0.05
CA LEU A 29 2.73 14.21 -1.10
C LEU A 29 2.26 15.53 -1.74
N ALA A 30 0.95 15.73 -1.88
CA ALA A 30 0.40 16.97 -2.43
C ALA A 30 0.72 18.19 -1.55
N GLU A 31 0.62 18.04 -0.22
CA GLU A 31 1.00 19.09 0.72
C GLU A 31 2.50 19.43 0.65
N LEU A 32 3.37 18.41 0.55
CA LEU A 32 4.81 18.60 0.42
C LEU A 32 5.20 19.23 -0.93
N GLU A 33 4.52 18.87 -2.02
CA GLU A 33 4.76 19.48 -3.34
C GLU A 33 4.42 20.98 -3.33
N LEU A 34 3.29 21.35 -2.71
CA LEU A 34 2.92 22.75 -2.53
C LEU A 34 3.92 23.50 -1.64
N TYR A 35 4.36 22.90 -0.54
CA TYR A 35 5.33 23.52 0.36
C TYR A 35 6.69 23.74 -0.32
N LEU A 36 7.18 22.75 -1.06
CA LEU A 36 8.46 22.80 -1.77
C LEU A 36 8.43 23.73 -2.99
N ALA A 37 7.26 24.02 -3.55
CA ALA A 37 7.12 25.05 -4.58
C ALA A 37 7.47 26.44 -4.05
N ASP A 38 7.15 26.71 -2.77
CA ASP A 38 7.45 27.96 -2.08
C ASP A 38 8.82 27.92 -1.37
N ASN A 39 9.28 26.73 -0.96
CA ASN A 39 10.51 26.51 -0.19
C ASN A 39 11.42 25.46 -0.87
N PRO A 40 11.98 25.74 -2.06
CA PRO A 40 12.70 24.75 -2.87
C PRO A 40 14.06 24.33 -2.27
N GLU A 41 14.60 25.13 -1.36
CA GLU A 41 15.87 24.85 -0.66
C GLU A 41 15.73 24.03 0.62
N ASP A 42 14.50 23.73 1.07
CA ASP A 42 14.30 22.92 2.27
C ASP A 42 14.64 21.45 1.99
N GLU A 43 15.88 21.09 2.32
CA GLU A 43 16.42 19.74 2.13
C GLU A 43 15.68 18.69 2.98
N ILE A 44 15.15 19.08 4.14
CA ILE A 44 14.42 18.16 5.03
C ILE A 44 13.08 17.82 4.37
N ALA A 45 12.34 18.82 3.89
CA ALA A 45 11.09 18.62 3.18
C ALA A 45 11.27 17.81 1.89
N ARG A 46 12.38 18.02 1.15
CA ARG A 46 12.73 17.22 -0.02
C ARG A 46 13.01 15.76 0.32
N LEU A 47 13.79 15.50 1.37
CA LEU A 47 14.06 14.14 1.83
C LEU A 47 12.77 13.44 2.27
N GLN A 48 11.87 14.16 2.93
CA GLN A 48 10.58 13.63 3.33
C GLN A 48 9.69 13.31 2.11
N TYR A 49 9.65 14.19 1.11
CA TYR A 49 8.95 13.97 -0.15
C TYR A 49 9.42 12.68 -0.86
N LEU A 50 10.74 12.49 -0.96
CA LEU A 50 11.33 11.28 -1.55
C LEU A 50 10.97 10.01 -0.77
N GLN A 51 10.92 10.06 0.56
CA GLN A 51 10.50 8.92 1.38
C GLN A 51 9.03 8.55 1.15
N TYR A 52 8.15 9.55 1.00
CA TYR A 52 6.74 9.30 0.71
C TYR A 52 6.53 8.78 -0.72
N LEU A 53 7.33 9.21 -1.70
CA LEU A 53 7.34 8.62 -3.04
C LEU A 53 7.69 7.12 -3.01
N GLY A 54 8.73 6.74 -2.25
CA GLY A 54 9.09 5.34 -2.06
C GLY A 54 7.98 4.52 -1.40
N LYS A 55 7.25 5.10 -0.44
CA LYS A 55 6.07 4.45 0.17
C LYS A 55 4.93 4.29 -0.83
N LYS A 56 4.65 5.30 -1.65
CA LYS A 56 3.62 5.26 -2.71
C LYS A 56 3.92 4.15 -3.72
N GLU A 57 5.19 4.00 -4.12
CA GLU A 57 5.62 2.89 -4.99
C GLU A 57 5.40 1.52 -4.32
N GLN A 58 5.69 1.39 -3.02
CA GLN A 58 5.43 0.15 -2.28
C GLN A 58 3.94 -0.20 -2.20
N PHE A 59 3.04 0.78 -2.07
CA PHE A 59 1.59 0.55 -2.14
C PHE A 59 1.12 0.18 -3.54
N GLY A 60 1.69 0.80 -4.59
CA GLY A 60 1.43 0.44 -5.98
C GLY A 60 1.98 -0.94 -6.38
N ARG A 61 3.00 -1.42 -5.67
CA ARG A 61 3.66 -2.73 -5.87
C ARG A 61 3.13 -3.84 -4.96
N LEU A 62 2.13 -3.56 -4.10
CA LEU A 62 1.46 -4.62 -3.34
C LEU A 62 0.75 -5.58 -4.32
N PRO A 63 1.07 -6.88 -4.29
CA PRO A 63 0.77 -7.79 -5.38
C PRO A 63 -0.72 -8.13 -5.42
N GLY A 64 -1.36 -7.71 -6.50
CA GLY A 64 -2.39 -8.50 -7.18
C GLY A 64 -1.80 -9.59 -8.09
N GLU A 65 -0.50 -9.91 -7.97
CA GLU A 65 0.26 -10.67 -8.96
C GLU A 65 0.86 -11.98 -8.39
N HIS A 66 0.12 -12.66 -7.51
CA HIS A 66 0.30 -14.11 -7.25
C HIS A 66 -0.94 -14.73 -6.62
N CYS A 67 -2.11 -14.52 -7.24
CA CYS A 67 -3.29 -15.38 -7.02
C CYS A 67 -3.57 -16.22 -8.27
N ASP A 68 -2.52 -16.75 -8.90
CA ASP A 68 -2.64 -17.83 -9.86
C ASP A 68 -1.58 -18.89 -9.56
N GLU A 69 -2.07 -20.14 -9.50
CA GLU A 69 -1.37 -21.43 -9.33
C GLU A 69 -0.55 -21.65 -8.03
N ALA A 70 -0.79 -22.66 -7.19
CA ALA A 70 -1.42 -23.95 -7.41
C ALA A 70 -2.13 -24.45 -6.14
N SER A 71 -3.35 -24.95 -6.32
CA SER A 71 -3.85 -26.04 -5.48
C SER A 71 -3.04 -27.30 -5.84
N PRO A 72 -2.45 -28.00 -4.85
CA PRO A 72 -2.41 -29.45 -4.93
C PRO A 72 -3.13 -30.02 -3.71
N LEU A 73 -4.43 -29.72 -3.60
CA LEU A 73 -5.34 -30.63 -2.94
C LEU A 73 -5.60 -31.79 -3.92
N GLU A 74 -4.70 -32.77 -3.93
CA GLU A 74 -4.96 -34.18 -4.30
C GLU A 74 -3.63 -34.91 -4.35
N ARG A 75 -3.28 -35.60 -3.25
CA ARG A 75 -2.67 -36.94 -3.25
C ARG A 75 -2.82 -37.54 -1.85
N HIS A 76 -4.03 -37.99 -1.56
CA HIS A 76 -4.26 -39.02 -0.56
C HIS A 76 -4.93 -40.18 -1.29
N ALA A 77 -4.12 -41.16 -1.69
CA ALA A 77 -4.52 -42.52 -1.98
C ALA A 77 -3.34 -43.41 -1.59
#